data_AF-A0A3D1JUS9-F1
#
_entry.id   AF-A0A3D1JUS9-F1
#
_cell.length_a   1.000
_cell.length_b   1.000
_cell.length_c   1.000
_cell.angle_alpha   90.00
_cell.angle_beta   90.00
_cell.angle_gamma   90.00
#
_symmetry.space_group_name_H-M   'P 1'
#
loop_
_entity.id
_entity.type
_entity.pdbx_description
1 polymer ?
#
loop_
_entity_poly.entity_id
_entity_poly.type
_entity_poly.pdbx_seq_one_letter_code
_entity_poly.pdbx_strand_id
1 'polypeptide(L)'
;KHGRYTKFVIAEVNGTPYEINFPDQKHFQHTARFQTVVRLEEGNNEIKLYNPVASGMDSAIMQYRKMAYALKAATKAVSEKQNAPEKPILFSICEWGFRKPWLWGDTAGNMWRTTPDIRPIWPWIKLIYARNVKLFERSSAGHFNDPDMLEVGNGKLSYDQNTSHFALWCFMNAPLVLGNDVRKMPDNVLEIITNKSLININQDELCKQAKRVKKGRVDVLAKPLAGGKTAVLFFNKSGVKKKISFNLETLKKDAYVSAKFAAENPFVTPVFGGVEANGKVVSATLEKCASAAFIVE
;
A
#
# COMPACT_ATOMS: atom_id res chain seq x y z
N LYS A 1 -24.73 24.06 -9.10
CA LYS A 1 -24.90 23.64 -7.69
C LYS A 1 -24.90 24.90 -6.80
N HIS A 2 -25.90 25.11 -5.96
CA HIS A 2 -25.94 26.21 -4.96
C HIS A 2 -25.26 25.73 -3.66
N GLY A 3 -24.48 26.58 -2.98
CA GLY A 3 -23.84 26.24 -1.70
C GLY A 3 -22.48 26.90 -1.46
N ARG A 4 -21.98 26.79 -0.22
CA ARG A 4 -20.66 27.26 0.22
C ARG A 4 -19.60 26.18 0.02
N TYR A 5 -19.01 26.16 -1.17
CA TYR A 5 -17.87 25.30 -1.49
C TYR A 5 -17.14 25.90 -2.70
N THR A 6 -15.87 25.53 -2.85
CA THR A 6 -15.01 26.02 -3.92
C THR A 6 -15.50 25.45 -5.25
N LYS A 7 -15.68 26.32 -6.25
CA LYS A 7 -16.08 25.89 -7.60
C LYS A 7 -14.84 25.81 -8.47
N PHE A 8 -14.88 24.96 -9.49
CA PHE A 8 -13.75 24.68 -10.36
C PHE A 8 -14.22 24.53 -11.81
N VAL A 9 -13.45 25.08 -12.74
CA VAL A 9 -13.61 24.92 -14.19
C VAL A 9 -12.24 24.80 -14.83
N ILE A 10 -12.11 23.97 -15.86
CA ILE A 10 -11.00 24.00 -16.80
C ILE A 10 -11.46 24.72 -18.06
N ALA A 11 -10.66 25.69 -18.50
CA ALA A 11 -10.69 26.17 -19.87
C ALA A 11 -9.59 25.45 -20.66
N GLU A 12 -9.94 24.53 -21.55
CA GLU A 12 -8.99 23.88 -22.44
C GLU A 12 -8.91 24.66 -23.75
N VAL A 13 -7.73 25.17 -24.06
CA VAL A 13 -7.45 25.96 -25.27
C VAL A 13 -6.49 25.19 -26.15
N ASN A 14 -6.94 24.76 -27.32
CA ASN A 14 -6.18 23.92 -28.25
C ASN A 14 -5.53 22.70 -27.55
N GLY A 15 -6.26 22.05 -26.63
CA GLY A 15 -5.77 20.92 -25.83
C GLY A 15 -4.92 21.28 -24.60
N THR A 16 -4.63 22.57 -24.38
CA THR A 16 -3.91 23.04 -23.19
C THR A 16 -4.89 23.43 -22.08
N PRO A 17 -4.88 22.75 -20.92
CA PRO A 17 -5.82 23.05 -19.83
C PRO A 17 -5.36 24.24 -18.98
N TYR A 18 -6.29 25.17 -18.71
CA TYR A 18 -6.16 26.27 -17.78
C TYR A 18 -7.13 26.09 -16.61
N GLU A 19 -6.60 25.82 -15.42
CA GLU A 19 -7.39 25.61 -14.21
C GLU A 19 -7.90 26.92 -13.61
N ILE A 20 -9.20 27.00 -13.31
CA ILE A 20 -9.85 28.18 -12.72
C ILE A 20 -10.54 27.77 -11.42
N ASN A 21 -10.02 28.27 -10.29
CA ASN A 21 -10.62 28.11 -8.98
C ASN A 21 -11.46 29.35 -8.65
N PHE A 22 -12.71 29.12 -8.27
CA PHE A 22 -13.60 30.17 -7.80
C PHE A 22 -13.70 30.09 -6.27
N PRO A 23 -13.39 31.18 -5.55
CA PRO A 23 -13.49 31.20 -4.10
C PRO A 23 -14.94 30.97 -3.65
N ASP A 24 -15.06 30.49 -2.42
CA ASP A 24 -16.35 30.24 -1.77
C ASP A 24 -17.17 31.54 -1.69
N GLN A 25 -18.44 31.45 -2.07
CA GLN A 25 -19.37 32.58 -2.02
C GLN A 25 -20.38 32.38 -0.89
N LYS A 26 -20.47 33.35 0.04
CA LYS A 26 -21.48 33.33 1.14
C LYS A 26 -22.91 33.44 0.60
N HIS A 27 -23.10 34.26 -0.43
CA HIS A 27 -24.38 34.51 -1.10
C HIS A 27 -24.14 34.52 -2.62
N PHE A 28 -25.17 34.19 -3.39
CA PHE A 28 -25.10 34.28 -4.84
C PHE A 28 -24.99 35.75 -5.28
N GLN A 29 -24.05 36.05 -6.20
CA GLN A 29 -23.89 37.37 -6.79
C GLN A 29 -23.72 37.27 -8.31
N HIS A 30 -24.63 37.91 -9.05
CA HIS A 30 -24.59 37.98 -10.51
C HIS A 30 -23.45 38.86 -11.07
N THR A 31 -22.93 39.76 -10.24
CA THR A 31 -21.86 40.71 -10.58
C THR A 31 -20.47 40.18 -10.28
N ALA A 32 -20.34 39.04 -9.59
CA ALA A 32 -19.03 38.44 -9.35
C ALA A 32 -18.37 38.11 -10.70
N ARG A 33 -17.11 38.55 -10.86
CA ARG A 33 -16.30 38.31 -12.05
C ARG A 33 -14.98 37.70 -11.62
N PHE A 34 -14.57 36.66 -12.33
CA PHE A 34 -13.28 36.00 -12.20
C PHE A 34 -12.69 35.92 -13.59
N GLN A 35 -11.42 36.27 -13.71
CA GLN A 35 -10.71 36.31 -14.98
C GLN A 35 -9.54 35.36 -14.92
N THR A 36 -9.29 34.70 -16.05
CA THR A 36 -8.05 33.95 -16.28
C THR A 36 -7.50 34.39 -17.63
N VAL A 37 -6.18 34.42 -17.74
CA VAL A 37 -5.51 34.70 -19.00
C VAL A 37 -5.18 33.38 -19.66
N VAL A 38 -5.64 33.20 -20.90
CA VAL A 38 -5.29 32.07 -21.76
C VAL A 38 -4.40 32.54 -22.89
N ARG A 39 -3.52 31.66 -23.40
CA ARG A 39 -2.73 31.95 -24.60
C ARG A 39 -3.42 31.32 -25.81
N LEU A 40 -3.52 32.11 -26.87
CA LEU A 40 -4.07 31.70 -28.16
C LEU A 40 -2.91 31.55 -29.15
N GLU A 41 -3.10 30.68 -30.13
CA GLU A 41 -2.24 30.53 -31.29
C GLU A 41 -2.74 31.41 -32.44
N GLU A 42 -1.90 31.63 -33.44
CA GLU A 42 -2.30 32.35 -34.65
C GLU A 42 -3.40 31.56 -35.40
N GLY A 43 -4.44 32.26 -35.84
CA GLY A 43 -5.56 31.66 -36.57
C GLY A 43 -6.67 31.12 -35.66
N ASN A 44 -7.18 29.93 -35.98
CA ASN A 44 -8.35 29.36 -35.32
C ASN A 44 -7.98 28.72 -33.97
N ASN A 45 -8.74 29.04 -32.93
CA ASN A 45 -8.56 28.50 -31.59
C ASN A 45 -9.85 27.84 -31.11
N GLU A 46 -9.74 26.67 -30.48
CA GLU A 46 -10.85 25.99 -29.82
C GLU A 46 -10.73 26.18 -28.31
N ILE A 47 -11.79 26.70 -27.67
CA ILE A 47 -11.87 26.86 -26.22
C ILE A 47 -13.03 26.03 -25.67
N LYS A 48 -12.72 25.02 -24.85
CA LYS A 48 -13.71 24.18 -24.16
C LYS A 48 -13.73 24.50 -22.68
N LEU A 49 -14.91 24.84 -22.15
CA LEU A 49 -15.11 25.05 -20.71
C LEU A 49 -15.84 23.85 -20.12
N TYR A 50 -15.24 23.20 -19.12
CA TYR A 50 -15.86 22.07 -18.45
C TYR A 50 -15.40 21.94 -17.00
N ASN A 51 -16.16 21.21 -16.20
CA ASN A 51 -15.76 20.86 -14.83
C ASN A 51 -15.55 19.35 -14.74
N PRO A 52 -14.29 18.86 -14.67
CA PRO A 52 -14.01 17.44 -14.57
C PRO A 52 -14.32 16.84 -13.18
N VAL A 53 -14.64 17.66 -12.18
CA VAL A 53 -14.84 17.21 -10.79
C VAL A 53 -16.31 16.82 -10.56
N ALA A 54 -16.62 15.55 -10.82
CA ALA A 54 -17.95 14.98 -10.56
C ALA A 54 -18.09 14.47 -9.11
N SER A 55 -17.00 13.98 -8.54
CA SER A 55 -16.92 13.33 -7.24
C SER A 55 -15.74 13.81 -6.42
N GLY A 56 -15.72 13.47 -5.13
CA GLY A 56 -14.54 13.74 -4.30
C GLY A 56 -13.34 12.86 -4.65
N MET A 57 -13.53 11.77 -5.41
CA MET A 57 -12.40 11.00 -5.95
C MET A 57 -11.72 11.77 -7.08
N ASP A 58 -12.50 12.36 -7.99
CA ASP A 58 -11.96 13.21 -9.06
C ASP A 58 -11.19 14.40 -8.47
N SER A 59 -11.76 15.03 -7.44
CA SER A 59 -11.09 16.11 -6.71
C SER A 59 -9.76 15.67 -6.09
N ALA A 60 -9.69 14.49 -5.46
CA ALA A 60 -8.47 13.97 -4.89
C ALA A 60 -7.43 13.65 -5.97
N ILE A 61 -7.82 12.95 -7.05
CA ILE A 61 -6.93 12.63 -8.18
C ILE A 61 -6.25 13.89 -8.72
N MET A 62 -7.04 14.94 -8.98
CA MET A 62 -6.52 16.20 -9.52
C MET A 62 -5.52 16.86 -8.55
N GLN A 63 -5.88 16.98 -7.28
CA GLN A 63 -5.01 17.60 -6.28
C GLN A 63 -3.70 16.82 -6.09
N TYR A 64 -3.77 15.49 -5.99
CA TYR A 64 -2.58 14.65 -5.83
C TYR A 64 -1.69 14.62 -7.07
N ARG A 65 -2.26 14.57 -8.28
CA ARG A 65 -1.46 14.70 -9.52
C ARG A 65 -0.78 16.05 -9.61
N LYS A 66 -1.46 17.14 -9.24
CA LYS A 66 -0.87 18.47 -9.21
C LYS A 66 0.32 18.54 -8.26
N MET A 67 0.21 17.98 -7.06
CA MET A 67 1.33 17.87 -6.13
C MET A 67 2.48 17.03 -6.72
N ALA A 68 2.18 15.90 -7.37
CA ALA A 68 3.19 15.06 -8.02
C ALA A 68 3.94 15.80 -9.13
N TYR A 69 3.23 16.56 -9.97
CA TYR A 69 3.86 17.37 -11.03
C TYR A 69 4.71 18.50 -10.46
N ALA A 70 4.27 19.13 -9.37
CA ALA A 70 5.06 20.15 -8.68
C ALA A 70 6.38 19.57 -8.12
N LEU A 71 6.34 18.37 -7.53
CA LEU A 71 7.53 17.68 -7.05
C LEU A 71 8.50 17.38 -8.20
N LYS A 72 8.01 16.80 -9.30
CA LYS A 72 8.82 16.51 -10.50
C LYS A 72 9.43 17.77 -11.13
N ALA A 73 8.64 18.85 -11.22
CA ALA A 73 9.14 20.12 -11.74
C ALA A 73 10.23 20.71 -10.83
N ALA A 74 10.06 20.61 -9.51
CA ALA A 74 11.05 21.09 -8.55
C ALA A 74 12.36 20.28 -8.62
N THR A 75 12.30 18.95 -8.68
CA THR A 75 13.51 18.10 -8.78
C THR A 75 14.27 18.36 -10.06
N LYS A 76 13.57 18.50 -11.19
CA LYS A 76 14.15 18.88 -12.48
C LYS A 76 14.80 20.27 -12.44
N ALA A 77 14.10 21.29 -11.92
CA ALA A 77 14.64 22.64 -11.85
C ALA A 77 15.90 22.73 -10.97
N VAL A 78 15.94 21.99 -9.85
CA VAL A 78 17.14 21.91 -9.00
C VAL A 78 18.29 21.20 -9.71
N SER A 79 18.01 20.10 -10.42
CA SER A 79 19.00 19.36 -11.23
C SER A 79 19.65 20.27 -12.28
N GLU A 80 18.83 21.00 -13.05
CA GLU A 80 19.29 21.93 -14.08
C GLU A 80 20.11 23.08 -13.49
N LYS A 81 19.62 23.71 -12.41
CA LYS A 81 20.31 24.82 -11.73
C LYS A 81 21.67 24.42 -11.17
N GLN A 82 21.79 23.19 -10.66
CA GLN A 82 23.02 22.70 -10.02
C GLN A 82 23.93 21.93 -10.97
N ASN A 83 23.51 21.71 -12.23
CA ASN A 83 24.17 20.81 -13.17
C ASN A 83 24.52 19.44 -12.53
N ALA A 84 23.55 18.88 -11.80
CA ALA A 84 23.71 17.64 -11.04
C ALA A 84 22.61 16.65 -11.43
N PRO A 85 22.81 15.33 -11.25
CA PRO A 85 21.76 14.34 -11.50
C PRO A 85 20.47 14.68 -10.75
N GLU A 86 19.33 14.46 -11.40
CA GLU A 86 18.03 14.62 -10.77
C GLU A 86 17.91 13.68 -9.57
N LYS A 87 17.32 14.20 -8.48
CA LYS A 87 17.02 13.42 -7.28
C LYS A 87 15.50 13.28 -7.14
N PRO A 88 14.89 12.20 -7.67
CA PRO A 88 13.46 11.97 -7.56
C PRO A 88 13.01 11.93 -6.10
N ILE A 89 11.85 12.51 -5.81
CA ILE A 89 11.23 12.47 -4.48
C ILE A 89 10.16 11.38 -4.49
N LEU A 90 10.26 10.43 -3.55
CA LEU A 90 9.19 9.47 -3.29
C LEU A 90 7.94 10.22 -2.84
N PHE A 91 6.81 9.97 -3.49
CA PHE A 91 5.54 10.62 -3.14
C PHE A 91 4.56 9.65 -2.48
N SER A 92 4.33 9.85 -1.19
CA SER A 92 3.36 9.10 -0.39
C SER A 92 2.03 9.83 -0.29
N ILE A 93 0.96 9.20 -0.77
CA ILE A 93 -0.40 9.74 -0.78
C ILE A 93 -1.08 9.40 0.55
N CYS A 94 -1.56 10.41 1.29
CA CYS A 94 -2.23 10.23 2.57
C CYS A 94 -3.61 10.90 2.58
N GLU A 95 -4.61 10.21 2.04
CA GLU A 95 -6.04 10.58 2.17
C GLU A 95 -6.85 9.47 2.87
N TRP A 96 -6.16 8.62 3.64
CA TRP A 96 -6.72 7.56 4.48
C TRP A 96 -7.52 6.47 3.75
N GLY A 97 -7.41 6.40 2.42
CA GLY A 97 -8.12 5.42 1.61
C GLY A 97 -9.57 5.79 1.29
N PHE A 98 -10.04 6.97 1.69
CA PHE A 98 -11.45 7.36 1.56
C PHE A 98 -11.89 7.55 0.10
N ARG A 99 -10.96 7.94 -0.77
CA ARG A 99 -11.17 8.08 -2.21
C ARG A 99 -10.57 6.93 -3.00
N LYS A 100 -10.29 5.79 -2.35
CA LYS A 100 -9.84 4.54 -3.00
C LYS A 100 -8.57 4.74 -3.84
N PRO A 101 -7.46 5.18 -3.24
CA PRO A 101 -6.24 5.55 -3.96
C PRO A 101 -5.59 4.34 -4.63
N TRP A 102 -5.90 3.13 -4.21
CA TRP A 102 -5.52 1.91 -4.94
C TRP A 102 -6.12 1.78 -6.34
N LEU A 103 -7.02 2.68 -6.77
CA LEU A 103 -7.57 2.72 -8.13
C LEU A 103 -6.91 3.77 -9.03
N TRP A 104 -6.14 4.72 -8.47
CA TRP A 104 -5.63 5.87 -9.21
C TRP A 104 -4.28 6.42 -8.72
N GLY A 105 -3.82 5.97 -7.55
CA GLY A 105 -2.65 6.50 -6.85
C GLY A 105 -1.35 6.28 -7.63
N ASP A 106 -1.29 5.23 -8.43
CA ASP A 106 -0.21 4.94 -9.39
C ASP A 106 -0.01 6.05 -10.44
N THR A 107 -1.07 6.81 -10.75
CA THR A 107 -0.97 7.95 -11.66
C THR A 107 -0.38 9.20 -11.02
N ALA A 108 -0.13 9.20 -9.70
CA ALA A 108 0.35 10.36 -8.97
C ALA A 108 1.58 10.04 -8.08
N GLY A 109 1.52 9.01 -7.25
CA GLY A 109 2.52 8.71 -6.22
C GLY A 109 3.00 7.26 -6.24
N ASN A 110 3.95 6.98 -5.35
CA ASN A 110 4.62 5.68 -5.25
C ASN A 110 3.99 4.77 -4.20
N MET A 111 3.24 5.34 -3.26
CA MET A 111 2.54 4.60 -2.24
C MET A 111 1.33 5.38 -1.76
N TRP A 112 0.34 4.69 -1.21
CA TRP A 112 -0.89 5.32 -0.75
C TRP A 112 -1.49 4.64 0.46
N ARG A 113 -1.88 5.46 1.45
CA ARG A 113 -2.61 5.01 2.62
C ARG A 113 -3.92 4.34 2.22
N THR A 114 -4.13 3.09 2.65
CA THR A 114 -5.34 2.31 2.35
C THR A 114 -6.39 2.39 3.46
N THR A 115 -6.01 2.91 4.62
CA THR A 115 -6.88 3.07 5.79
C THR A 115 -6.56 4.35 6.58
N PRO A 116 -7.44 4.79 7.48
CA PRO A 116 -7.10 5.76 8.54
C PRO A 116 -5.99 5.25 9.46
N ASP A 117 -5.55 6.13 10.35
CA ASP A 117 -4.34 5.92 11.14
C ASP A 117 -4.41 4.66 11.98
N ILE A 118 -3.30 3.94 12.03
CA ILE A 118 -3.11 2.81 12.91
C ILE A 118 -3.10 3.26 14.37
N ARG A 119 -3.36 2.30 15.24
CA ARG A 119 -3.32 2.46 16.70
C ARG A 119 -2.64 1.20 17.24
N PRO A 120 -1.86 1.30 18.33
CA PRO A 120 -1.10 0.19 18.88
C PRO A 120 -1.99 -0.75 19.72
N ILE A 121 -3.12 -1.19 19.14
CA ILE A 121 -4.06 -2.14 19.72
C ILE A 121 -4.40 -3.23 18.70
N TRP A 122 -4.39 -4.47 19.15
CA TRP A 122 -4.52 -5.64 18.27
C TRP A 122 -5.79 -5.69 17.41
N PRO A 123 -7.00 -5.32 17.91
CA PRO A 123 -8.19 -5.28 17.07
C PRO A 123 -8.06 -4.32 15.88
N TRP A 124 -7.36 -3.20 16.06
CA TRP A 124 -7.19 -2.19 15.01
C TRP A 124 -6.17 -2.63 13.96
N ILE A 125 -5.04 -3.22 14.40
CA ILE A 125 -4.06 -3.84 13.50
C ILE A 125 -4.74 -4.91 12.62
N LYS A 126 -5.56 -5.78 13.21
CA LYS A 126 -6.33 -6.79 12.47
C LYS A 126 -7.32 -6.19 11.48
N LEU A 127 -7.95 -5.06 11.83
CA LEU A 127 -8.89 -4.36 10.94
C LEU A 127 -8.16 -3.81 9.70
N ILE A 128 -7.01 -3.17 9.91
CA ILE A 128 -6.16 -2.63 8.85
C ILE A 128 -5.68 -3.76 7.93
N TYR A 129 -5.10 -4.82 8.49
CA TYR A 129 -4.74 -6.03 7.75
C TYR A 129 -5.92 -6.57 6.92
N ALA A 130 -7.10 -6.70 7.52
CA ALA A 130 -8.27 -7.28 6.86
C ALA A 130 -8.78 -6.44 5.68
N ARG A 131 -8.52 -5.12 5.68
CA ARG A 131 -8.78 -4.23 4.55
C ARG A 131 -7.68 -4.34 3.50
N ASN A 132 -6.42 -4.18 3.91
CA ASN A 132 -5.28 -4.08 3.00
C ASN A 132 -5.01 -5.40 2.24
N VAL A 133 -5.20 -6.55 2.88
CA VAL A 133 -4.95 -7.87 2.26
C VAL A 133 -5.81 -8.15 1.01
N LYS A 134 -6.92 -7.42 0.84
CA LYS A 134 -7.80 -7.53 -0.33
C LYS A 134 -7.27 -6.77 -1.55
N LEU A 135 -6.29 -5.89 -1.36
CA LEU A 135 -5.77 -4.99 -2.40
C LEU A 135 -4.50 -5.54 -3.06
N PHE A 136 -4.26 -6.86 -2.97
CA PHE A 136 -3.03 -7.51 -3.42
C PHE A 136 -2.67 -7.27 -4.89
N GLU A 137 -3.67 -7.07 -5.76
CA GLU A 137 -3.48 -6.74 -7.19
C GLU A 137 -3.04 -5.30 -7.44
N ARG A 138 -3.11 -4.44 -6.41
CA ARG A 138 -2.83 -3.00 -6.50
C ARG A 138 -1.43 -2.65 -6.02
N SER A 139 -0.64 -3.63 -5.59
CA SER A 139 0.78 -3.44 -5.30
C SER A 139 1.62 -3.98 -6.45
N SER A 140 2.58 -3.18 -6.91
CA SER A 140 3.54 -3.51 -7.97
C SER A 140 4.84 -2.73 -7.77
N ALA A 141 5.83 -2.96 -8.63
CA ALA A 141 7.09 -2.22 -8.58
C ALA A 141 6.84 -0.70 -8.68
N GLY A 142 7.36 0.05 -7.69
CA GLY A 142 7.18 1.49 -7.58
C GLY A 142 5.82 1.96 -7.05
N HIS A 143 4.90 1.03 -6.72
CA HIS A 143 3.53 1.33 -6.32
C HIS A 143 3.06 0.42 -5.16
N PHE A 144 2.93 0.97 -3.96
CA PHE A 144 2.71 0.17 -2.75
C PHE A 144 1.44 0.58 -2.00
N ASN A 145 0.65 -0.42 -1.60
CA ASN A 145 -0.42 -0.20 -0.63
C ASN A 145 0.20 0.06 0.74
N ASP A 146 -0.17 1.18 1.37
CA ASP A 146 0.32 1.58 2.68
C ASP A 146 -0.74 1.34 3.76
N PRO A 147 -0.63 0.26 4.55
CA PRO A 147 -1.45 0.02 5.73
C PRO A 147 -1.02 0.85 6.96
N ASP A 148 -0.26 1.92 6.78
CA ASP A 148 0.30 2.81 7.81
C ASP A 148 1.55 2.25 8.52
N MET A 149 2.16 3.09 9.36
CA MET A 149 3.40 2.81 10.09
C MET A 149 3.35 1.56 11.00
N LEU A 150 4.54 1.08 11.37
CA LEU A 150 4.74 -0.05 12.26
C LEU A 150 4.62 0.37 13.74
N GLU A 151 3.59 -0.13 14.42
CA GLU A 151 3.41 -0.03 15.88
C GLU A 151 4.21 -1.08 16.69
N VAL A 152 5.26 -1.68 16.13
CA VAL A 152 6.02 -2.74 16.80
C VAL A 152 6.74 -2.15 18.02
N GLY A 153 6.44 -2.69 19.20
CA GLY A 153 6.98 -2.21 20.48
C GLY A 153 6.21 -1.05 21.11
N ASN A 154 5.17 -0.54 20.45
CA ASN A 154 4.25 0.45 21.02
C ASN A 154 3.05 -0.22 21.71
N GLY A 155 2.38 0.53 22.58
CA GLY A 155 1.16 0.09 23.27
C GLY A 155 1.38 -1.12 24.18
N LYS A 156 0.36 -1.99 24.29
CA LYS A 156 0.39 -3.20 25.13
C LYS A 156 0.22 -4.48 24.28
N LEU A 157 0.95 -4.54 23.17
CA LEU A 157 0.96 -5.69 22.27
C LEU A 157 1.86 -6.81 22.84
N SER A 158 1.40 -8.06 22.78
CA SER A 158 2.25 -9.20 23.14
C SER A 158 3.36 -9.41 22.09
N TYR A 159 4.39 -10.20 22.43
CA TYR A 159 5.43 -10.59 21.47
C TYR A 159 4.82 -11.17 20.19
N ASP A 160 3.93 -12.16 20.30
CA ASP A 160 3.25 -12.77 19.15
C ASP A 160 2.45 -11.76 18.30
N GLN A 161 1.87 -10.73 18.91
CA GLN A 161 1.14 -9.68 18.20
C GLN A 161 2.10 -8.76 17.45
N ASN A 162 3.22 -8.38 18.08
CA ASN A 162 4.28 -7.60 17.44
C ASN A 162 4.91 -8.36 16.26
N THR A 163 5.25 -9.63 16.45
CA THR A 163 5.82 -10.50 15.40
C THR A 163 4.84 -10.68 14.25
N SER A 164 3.57 -10.97 14.53
CA SER A 164 2.55 -11.10 13.50
C SER A 164 2.25 -9.78 12.78
N HIS A 165 2.26 -8.65 13.49
CA HIS A 165 2.12 -7.32 12.87
C HIS A 165 3.23 -7.08 11.85
N PHE A 166 4.50 -7.26 12.26
CA PHE A 166 5.64 -7.08 11.37
C PHE A 166 5.62 -8.06 10.18
N ALA A 167 5.34 -9.35 10.43
CA ALA A 167 5.27 -10.36 9.38
C ALA A 167 4.14 -10.07 8.37
N LEU A 168 2.98 -9.61 8.83
CA LEU A 168 1.87 -9.24 7.94
C LEU A 168 2.24 -8.05 7.05
N TRP A 169 2.93 -7.02 7.57
CA TRP A 169 3.39 -5.89 6.77
C TRP A 169 4.42 -6.34 5.73
N CYS A 170 5.36 -7.21 6.13
CA CYS A 170 6.34 -7.76 5.21
C CYS A 170 5.67 -8.53 4.06
N PHE A 171 4.76 -9.45 4.39
CA PHE A 171 4.01 -10.23 3.40
C PHE A 171 3.08 -9.36 2.54
N MET A 172 2.51 -8.29 3.11
CA MET A 172 1.65 -7.38 2.35
C MET A 172 2.43 -6.46 1.41
N ASN A 173 3.77 -6.58 1.33
CA ASN A 173 4.62 -5.67 0.57
C ASN A 173 4.40 -4.20 0.98
N ALA A 174 4.14 -4.00 2.26
CA ALA A 174 3.89 -2.69 2.84
C ALA A 174 5.21 -1.93 3.07
N PRO A 175 5.18 -0.59 3.03
CA PRO A 175 6.27 0.23 3.54
C PRO A 175 6.55 -0.07 5.02
N LEU A 176 7.82 -0.29 5.37
CA LEU A 176 8.26 -0.63 6.72
C LEU A 176 8.75 0.61 7.47
N VAL A 177 7.84 1.56 7.70
CA VAL A 177 8.15 2.81 8.44
C VAL A 177 7.98 2.58 9.94
N LEU A 178 9.03 2.74 10.73
CA LEU A 178 9.01 2.56 12.18
C LEU A 178 8.26 3.70 12.88
N GLY A 179 7.24 3.37 13.67
CA GLY A 179 6.47 4.33 14.46
C GLY A 179 6.86 4.39 15.95
N ASN A 180 7.96 3.73 16.35
CA ASN A 180 8.43 3.64 17.72
C ASN A 180 9.67 4.53 17.99
N ASP A 181 10.02 4.71 19.27
CA ASP A 181 11.25 5.44 19.65
C ASP A 181 12.49 4.56 19.49
N VAL A 182 13.18 4.70 18.36
CA VAL A 182 14.38 3.91 18.01
C VAL A 182 15.56 4.12 18.97
N ARG A 183 15.54 5.15 19.83
CA ARG A 183 16.60 5.41 20.82
C ARG A 183 16.45 4.54 22.07
N LYS A 184 15.25 3.97 22.28
CA LYS A 184 14.86 3.24 23.49
C LYS A 184 14.11 1.95 23.13
N MET A 185 14.72 1.15 22.27
CA MET A 185 14.12 -0.09 21.79
C MET A 185 14.60 -1.29 22.62
N PRO A 186 13.70 -2.09 23.23
CA PRO A 186 14.09 -3.31 23.91
C PRO A 186 14.50 -4.41 22.90
N ASP A 187 15.38 -5.31 23.30
CA ASP A 187 15.99 -6.32 22.42
C ASP A 187 14.96 -7.21 21.71
N ASN A 188 13.87 -7.56 22.39
CA ASN A 188 12.79 -8.37 21.81
C ASN A 188 12.04 -7.64 20.69
N VAL A 189 11.97 -6.30 20.71
CA VAL A 189 11.40 -5.49 19.63
C VAL A 189 12.40 -5.35 18.49
N LEU A 190 13.68 -5.13 18.82
CA LEU A 190 14.76 -5.05 17.85
C LEU A 190 14.88 -6.34 17.03
N GLU A 191 14.83 -7.49 17.69
CA GLU A 191 14.82 -8.83 17.06
C GLU A 191 13.72 -8.94 15.99
N ILE A 192 12.50 -8.46 16.30
CA ILE A 192 11.37 -8.51 15.37
C ILE A 192 11.65 -7.63 14.15
N ILE A 193 11.96 -6.34 14.36
CA ILE A 193 12.08 -5.39 13.24
C ILE A 193 13.35 -5.57 12.40
N THR A 194 14.35 -6.30 12.91
CA THR A 194 15.60 -6.62 12.20
C THR A 194 15.63 -8.04 11.64
N ASN A 195 14.51 -8.76 11.67
CA ASN A 195 14.42 -10.10 11.09
C ASN A 195 14.66 -10.05 9.57
N LYS A 196 15.89 -10.37 9.16
CA LYS A 196 16.34 -10.32 7.77
C LYS A 196 15.52 -11.19 6.84
N SER A 197 15.06 -12.35 7.31
CA SER A 197 14.26 -13.26 6.48
C SER A 197 12.90 -12.66 6.13
N LEU A 198 12.25 -11.97 7.07
CA LEU A 198 11.01 -11.23 6.82
C LEU A 198 11.24 -9.99 5.95
N ILE A 199 12.32 -9.24 6.20
CA ILE A 199 12.69 -8.08 5.39
C ILE A 199 12.97 -8.50 3.93
N ASN A 200 13.68 -9.61 3.71
CA ASN A 200 13.95 -10.12 2.36
C ASN A 200 12.65 -10.53 1.64
N ILE A 201 11.65 -11.07 2.35
CA ILE A 201 10.33 -11.34 1.77
C ILE A 201 9.65 -10.04 1.34
N ASN A 202 9.74 -8.98 2.15
CA ASN A 202 9.21 -7.66 1.82
C ASN A 202 9.94 -7.02 0.61
N GLN A 203 11.26 -7.09 0.59
CA GLN A 203 12.12 -6.47 -0.42
C GLN A 203 12.33 -7.32 -1.68
N ASP A 204 11.58 -8.41 -1.82
CA ASP A 204 11.65 -9.28 -2.99
C ASP A 204 11.36 -8.52 -4.30
N GLU A 205 12.16 -8.79 -5.32
CA GLU A 205 12.22 -8.06 -6.59
C GLU A 205 10.92 -8.09 -7.40
N LEU A 206 10.03 -9.05 -7.17
CA LEU A 206 8.74 -9.05 -7.85
C LEU A 206 7.82 -7.92 -7.37
N CYS A 207 8.10 -7.31 -6.21
CA CYS A 207 7.28 -6.25 -5.60
C CYS A 207 5.79 -6.62 -5.52
N LYS A 208 5.49 -7.91 -5.32
CA LYS A 208 4.13 -8.44 -5.21
C LYS A 208 3.67 -8.49 -3.77
N GLN A 209 2.45 -8.02 -3.50
CA GLN A 209 1.79 -8.22 -2.22
C GLN A 209 1.27 -9.66 -2.07
N ALA A 210 1.34 -10.24 -0.87
CA ALA A 210 0.74 -11.54 -0.62
C ALA A 210 -0.79 -11.52 -0.79
N LYS A 211 -1.31 -12.59 -1.40
CA LYS A 211 -2.74 -12.88 -1.46
C LYS A 211 -3.14 -13.77 -0.29
N ARG A 212 -4.28 -13.48 0.34
CA ARG A 212 -4.90 -14.41 1.28
C ARG A 212 -5.59 -15.55 0.53
N VAL A 213 -4.90 -16.67 0.37
CA VAL A 213 -5.39 -17.87 -0.33
C VAL A 213 -6.37 -18.70 0.49
N LYS A 214 -6.32 -18.60 1.83
CA LYS A 214 -7.31 -19.22 2.72
C LYS A 214 -7.73 -18.25 3.81
N LYS A 215 -9.04 -18.01 3.92
CA LYS A 215 -9.64 -17.24 5.01
C LYS A 215 -10.18 -18.18 6.07
N GLY A 216 -9.81 -17.99 7.33
CA GLY A 216 -10.26 -18.82 8.43
C GLY A 216 -10.03 -18.19 9.80
N ARG A 217 -9.95 -19.03 10.84
CA ARG A 217 -9.41 -18.60 12.15
C ARG A 217 -7.89 -18.41 12.06
N VAL A 218 -7.24 -19.30 11.31
CA VAL A 218 -5.90 -19.11 10.79
C VAL A 218 -6.04 -18.73 9.31
N ASP A 219 -5.58 -17.54 8.94
CA ASP A 219 -5.48 -17.16 7.54
C ASP A 219 -4.19 -17.74 6.95
N VAL A 220 -4.21 -18.10 5.67
CA VAL A 220 -3.01 -18.45 4.90
C VAL A 220 -2.80 -17.39 3.84
N LEU A 221 -1.64 -16.75 3.87
CA LEU A 221 -1.18 -15.80 2.87
C LEU A 221 -0.09 -16.46 2.04
N ALA A 222 -0.06 -16.17 0.75
CA ALA A 222 0.99 -16.60 -0.17
C ALA A 222 1.47 -15.42 -1.01
N LYS A 223 2.79 -15.23 -1.04
CA LYS A 223 3.50 -14.20 -1.80
C LYS A 223 4.41 -14.87 -2.82
N PRO A 224 4.15 -14.71 -4.13
CA PRO A 224 5.13 -15.09 -5.14
C PRO A 224 6.42 -14.31 -4.94
N LEU A 225 7.55 -15.01 -5.02
CA LEU A 225 8.88 -14.44 -4.91
C LEU A 225 9.63 -14.62 -6.23
N ALA A 226 10.71 -13.87 -6.41
CA ALA A 226 11.62 -14.03 -7.52
C ALA A 226 12.20 -15.46 -7.56
N GLY A 227 12.60 -15.91 -8.75
CA GLY A 227 13.14 -17.27 -8.94
C GLY A 227 12.10 -18.40 -8.84
N GLY A 228 10.79 -18.09 -8.84
CA GLY A 228 9.72 -19.10 -8.82
C GLY A 228 9.33 -19.60 -7.42
N LYS A 229 10.01 -19.11 -6.38
CA LYS A 229 9.73 -19.44 -4.97
C LYS A 229 8.40 -18.82 -4.53
N THR A 230 7.82 -19.35 -3.45
CA THR A 230 6.62 -18.77 -2.84
C THR A 230 6.78 -18.71 -1.32
N ALA A 231 6.68 -17.52 -0.74
CA ALA A 231 6.59 -17.37 0.71
C ALA A 231 5.15 -17.59 1.17
N VAL A 232 4.97 -18.34 2.26
CA VAL A 232 3.67 -18.65 2.85
C VAL A 232 3.67 -18.25 4.31
N LEU A 233 2.60 -17.59 4.75
CA LEU A 233 2.39 -17.17 6.14
C LEU A 233 1.09 -17.78 6.68
N PHE A 234 1.18 -18.47 7.80
CA PHE A 234 0.04 -18.84 8.61
C PHE A 234 -0.17 -17.80 9.71
N PHE A 235 -1.37 -17.22 9.78
CA PHE A 235 -1.67 -16.17 10.75
C PHE A 235 -2.90 -16.53 11.61
N ASN A 236 -2.69 -16.84 12.89
CA ASN A 236 -3.77 -17.11 13.83
C ASN A 236 -4.41 -15.80 14.32
N LYS A 237 -5.59 -15.48 13.81
CA LYS A 237 -6.34 -14.26 14.20
C LYS A 237 -7.05 -14.37 15.54
N SER A 238 -7.13 -15.59 16.09
CA SER A 238 -7.94 -15.91 17.25
C SER A 238 -7.18 -15.67 18.56
N GLY A 239 -7.95 -15.53 19.65
CA GLY A 239 -7.41 -15.36 21.01
C GLY A 239 -6.98 -16.67 21.67
N VAL A 240 -6.93 -17.78 20.94
CA VAL A 240 -6.58 -19.11 21.47
C VAL A 240 -5.63 -19.84 20.53
N LYS A 241 -4.92 -20.84 21.06
CA LYS A 241 -4.04 -21.74 20.30
C LYS A 241 -4.80 -22.47 19.19
N LYS A 242 -4.18 -22.59 18.01
CA LYS A 242 -4.75 -23.27 16.84
C LYS A 242 -3.73 -24.14 16.12
N LYS A 243 -4.19 -25.30 15.66
CA LYS A 243 -3.48 -26.12 14.68
C LYS A 243 -3.96 -25.77 13.28
N ILE A 244 -3.05 -25.79 12.31
CA ILE A 244 -3.35 -25.69 10.89
C ILE A 244 -2.59 -26.78 10.14
N SER A 245 -3.23 -27.30 9.10
CA SER A 245 -2.62 -28.11 8.05
C SER A 245 -3.03 -27.52 6.70
N PHE A 246 -2.10 -27.45 5.77
CA PHE A 246 -2.27 -26.80 4.48
C PHE A 246 -1.60 -27.61 3.37
N ASN A 247 -2.36 -27.92 2.33
CA ASN A 247 -1.87 -28.62 1.15
C ASN A 247 -1.31 -27.59 0.14
N LEU A 248 -0.02 -27.69 -0.15
CA LEU A 248 0.72 -26.78 -1.03
C LEU A 248 0.20 -26.78 -2.46
N GLU A 249 -0.42 -27.87 -2.96
CA GLU A 249 -1.00 -27.95 -4.31
C GLU A 249 -2.05 -26.87 -4.57
N THR A 250 -2.69 -26.35 -3.51
CA THR A 250 -3.63 -25.23 -3.63
C THR A 250 -2.97 -23.96 -4.15
N LEU A 251 -1.66 -23.77 -3.92
CA LEU A 251 -0.89 -22.62 -4.38
C LEU A 251 -0.62 -22.67 -5.90
N LYS A 252 -0.51 -23.86 -6.48
CA LYS A 252 -0.35 -24.04 -7.94
C LYS A 252 -1.63 -23.68 -8.68
N LYS A 253 -2.79 -23.92 -8.05
CA LYS A 253 -4.12 -23.66 -8.61
C LYS A 253 -4.55 -22.19 -8.50
N ASP A 254 -3.92 -21.40 -7.62
CA ASP A 254 -4.23 -19.99 -7.48
C ASP A 254 -3.54 -19.17 -8.59
N ALA A 255 -4.32 -18.53 -9.47
CA ALA A 255 -3.79 -17.82 -10.63
C ALA A 255 -2.84 -16.65 -10.29
N TYR A 256 -3.03 -15.99 -9.14
CA TYR A 256 -2.14 -14.91 -8.72
C TYR A 256 -0.82 -15.45 -8.18
N VAL A 257 -0.90 -16.54 -7.42
CA VAL A 257 0.28 -17.13 -6.77
C VAL A 257 1.10 -17.92 -7.79
N SER A 258 0.43 -18.81 -8.52
CA SER A 258 1.01 -19.66 -9.58
C SER A 258 2.33 -20.32 -9.14
N ALA A 259 2.30 -20.94 -7.96
CA ALA A 259 3.51 -21.48 -7.33
C ALA A 259 4.20 -22.53 -8.22
N LYS A 260 5.54 -22.47 -8.29
CA LYS A 260 6.37 -23.35 -9.12
C LYS A 260 7.33 -24.15 -8.23
N PHE A 261 6.84 -25.26 -7.70
CA PHE A 261 7.63 -26.21 -6.91
C PHE A 261 7.48 -27.64 -7.43
N ALA A 262 8.44 -28.49 -7.06
CA ALA A 262 8.52 -29.89 -7.46
C ALA A 262 7.23 -30.67 -7.17
N ALA A 263 6.83 -31.54 -8.11
CA ALA A 263 5.53 -32.20 -8.05
C ALA A 263 5.42 -33.28 -6.97
N GLU A 264 6.50 -33.88 -6.46
CA GLU A 264 6.40 -34.99 -5.50
C GLU A 264 6.97 -34.66 -4.11
N ASN A 265 7.88 -33.70 -3.99
CA ASN A 265 8.42 -33.28 -2.69
C ASN A 265 8.93 -31.82 -2.74
N PRO A 266 8.05 -30.82 -2.53
CA PRO A 266 8.48 -29.42 -2.49
C PRO A 266 9.45 -29.18 -1.34
N PHE A 267 10.50 -28.39 -1.59
CA PHE A 267 11.45 -28.03 -0.54
C PHE A 267 10.86 -26.89 0.30
N VAL A 268 10.74 -27.12 1.61
CA VAL A 268 10.14 -26.17 2.55
C VAL A 268 11.22 -25.66 3.49
N THR A 269 11.53 -24.37 3.39
CA THR A 269 12.47 -23.69 4.27
C THR A 269 11.71 -22.85 5.31
N PRO A 270 11.77 -23.19 6.61
CA PRO A 270 11.19 -22.35 7.66
C PRO A 270 11.83 -20.95 7.67
N VAL A 271 10.99 -19.92 7.80
CA VAL A 271 11.43 -18.51 7.92
C VAL A 271 11.43 -18.09 9.38
N PHE A 272 10.30 -18.31 10.07
CA PHE A 272 10.15 -18.10 11.51
C PHE A 272 8.94 -18.88 12.02
N GLY A 273 8.93 -19.15 13.33
CA GLY A 273 7.93 -20.02 13.95
C GLY A 273 8.12 -21.50 13.57
N GLY A 274 7.47 -22.39 14.31
CA GLY A 274 7.55 -23.83 14.06
C GLY A 274 6.57 -24.27 12.97
N VAL A 275 7.10 -24.80 11.86
CA VAL A 275 6.33 -25.50 10.83
C VAL A 275 6.91 -26.89 10.60
N GLU A 276 6.05 -27.83 10.23
CA GLU A 276 6.42 -29.22 9.93
C GLU A 276 5.93 -29.54 8.52
N ALA A 277 6.81 -30.03 7.65
CA ALA A 277 6.47 -30.45 6.31
C ALA A 277 6.44 -31.98 6.22
N ASN A 278 5.35 -32.52 5.68
CA ASN A 278 5.21 -33.94 5.35
C ASN A 278 4.73 -34.05 3.90
N GLY A 279 5.69 -34.22 2.98
CA GLY A 279 5.47 -34.14 1.54
C GLY A 279 4.85 -32.79 1.15
N LYS A 280 3.63 -32.83 0.60
CA LYS A 280 2.90 -31.64 0.12
C LYS A 280 2.10 -30.91 1.19
N VAL A 281 2.11 -31.41 2.42
CA VAL A 281 1.31 -30.86 3.52
C VAL A 281 2.25 -30.20 4.52
N VAL A 282 1.99 -28.92 4.81
CA VAL A 282 2.69 -28.18 5.86
C VAL A 282 1.72 -27.92 7.00
N SER A 283 2.12 -28.27 8.22
CA SER A 283 1.37 -28.04 9.45
C SER A 283 2.10 -27.10 10.40
N ALA A 284 1.33 -26.44 11.26
CA ALA A 284 1.86 -25.63 12.35
C ALA A 284 0.89 -25.63 13.53
N THR A 285 1.44 -25.45 14.72
CA THR A 285 0.69 -25.15 15.93
C THR A 285 1.02 -23.73 16.37
N LEU A 286 0.04 -22.84 16.30
CA LEU A 286 0.20 -21.41 16.56
C LEU A 286 -0.46 -21.03 17.86
N GLU A 287 0.26 -20.33 18.75
CA GLU A 287 -0.33 -19.69 19.92
C GLU A 287 -1.31 -18.58 19.53
N LYS A 288 -2.02 -18.02 20.51
CA LYS A 288 -2.98 -16.92 20.27
C LYS A 288 -2.27 -15.76 19.56
N CYS A 289 -2.88 -15.22 18.51
CA CYS A 289 -2.33 -14.10 17.75
C CYS A 289 -0.96 -14.36 17.06
N ALA A 290 -0.41 -15.57 17.14
CA ALA A 290 0.88 -15.91 16.56
C ALA A 290 0.81 -16.19 15.07
N SER A 291 1.97 -16.17 14.43
CA SER A 291 2.16 -16.54 13.03
C SER A 291 3.40 -17.39 12.85
N ALA A 292 3.46 -18.11 11.73
CA ALA A 292 4.64 -18.84 11.29
C ALA A 292 4.73 -18.71 9.77
N ALA A 293 5.95 -18.66 9.23
CA ALA A 293 6.18 -18.56 7.81
C ALA A 293 7.24 -19.53 7.32
N PHE A 294 7.15 -19.85 6.05
CA PHE A 294 8.10 -20.67 5.32
C PHE A 294 8.15 -20.23 3.86
N ILE A 295 9.21 -20.62 3.17
CA ILE A 295 9.35 -20.51 1.72
C ILE A 295 9.26 -21.91 1.14
N VAL A 296 8.55 -22.04 0.02
CA VAL A 296 8.49 -23.26 -0.78
C VAL A 296 9.12 -23.03 -2.15
N GLU A 297 9.92 -24.00 -2.59
CA GLU A 297 10.58 -24.09 -3.90
C GLU A 297 10.58 -25.51 -4.47
#